data_AF-A0A8E2F3P9-F1
#
_entry.id   AF-A0A8E2F3P9-F1
#
_cell.length_a   1.000
_cell.length_b   1.000
_cell.length_c   1.000
_cell.angle_alpha   90.00
_cell.angle_beta   90.00
_cell.angle_gamma   90.00
#
_symmetry.space_group_name_H-M   'P 1'
#
loop_
_entity.id
_entity.type
_entity.pdbx_description
1 polymer ?
#
loop_
_entity_poly.entity_id
_entity_poly.type
_entity_poly.pdbx_seq_one_letter_code
_entity_poly.pdbx_strand_id
1 'polypeptide(L)'
;MTRFLAVSEENDHLRVQKAALQLRLLGNGEDDGVLLSSDTARRSVPPHEAIPLNTAPTCMSDQILQTFVETRWECHTFGTARMVEAYPEKPDLSALFDGRPNRSVDDTSAVVGDIVRSYTEIDTLPKQVAVHYVMSNLLKWPVLWTKQSYEQIPDWLRPEPCQLQKPHPSWIDRIPWPKVRTYLIEHLGICFDDYAVAYSSSFHIRWDYDPAHVIITTSNEGGGILINPIYEEHIRQLKLDCYWFL
;
A
#
# COMPACT_ATOMS: atom_id res chain seq x y z
N MET A 1 9.13 8.83 -36.66
CA MET A 1 10.31 9.27 -35.88
C MET A 1 9.94 9.81 -34.48
N THR A 2 8.67 10.11 -34.21
CA THR A 2 8.19 10.76 -32.96
C THR A 2 7.93 9.82 -31.78
N ARG A 3 7.66 8.53 -32.03
CA ARG A 3 7.29 7.56 -30.97
C ARG A 3 8.48 7.02 -30.15
N PHE A 4 9.68 7.07 -30.71
CA PHE A 4 10.92 6.65 -30.03
C PHE A 4 11.46 7.71 -29.07
N LEU A 5 11.21 8.99 -29.37
CA LEU A 5 11.63 10.10 -28.52
C LEU A 5 10.75 10.23 -27.28
N ALA A 6 9.43 10.06 -27.41
CA ALA A 6 8.51 10.08 -26.27
C ALA A 6 8.78 8.95 -25.25
N VAL A 7 9.09 7.74 -25.72
CA VAL A 7 9.45 6.61 -24.85
C VAL A 7 10.84 6.79 -24.21
N SER A 8 11.74 7.53 -24.86
CA SER A 8 13.03 7.92 -24.26
C SER A 8 12.83 8.96 -23.16
N GLU A 9 12.03 9.99 -23.41
CA GLU A 9 11.75 11.06 -22.44
C GLU A 9 11.00 10.55 -21.19
N GLU A 10 10.06 9.63 -21.36
CA GLU A 10 9.33 9.01 -20.25
C GLU A 10 10.23 8.07 -19.42
N ASN A 11 11.13 7.32 -20.06
CA ASN A 11 12.15 6.53 -19.36
C ASN A 11 13.18 7.42 -18.66
N ASP A 12 13.54 8.56 -19.25
CA ASP A 12 14.47 9.50 -18.66
C ASP A 12 13.83 10.21 -17.45
N HIS A 13 12.52 10.50 -17.48
CA HIS A 13 11.78 11.01 -16.32
C HIS A 13 11.73 9.99 -15.15
N LEU A 14 11.42 8.73 -15.43
CA LEU A 14 11.42 7.65 -14.43
C LEU A 14 12.82 7.40 -13.86
N ARG A 15 13.87 7.54 -14.67
CA ARG A 15 15.28 7.47 -14.22
C ARG A 15 15.64 8.64 -13.31
N VAL A 16 15.16 9.85 -13.62
CA VAL A 16 15.41 11.06 -12.81
C VAL A 16 14.68 10.97 -11.47
N GLN A 17 13.42 10.52 -11.45
CA GLN A 17 12.68 10.30 -10.20
C GLN A 17 13.34 9.20 -9.35
N LYS A 18 13.74 8.08 -9.95
CA LYS A 18 14.46 7.01 -9.24
C LYS A 18 15.83 7.46 -8.72
N ALA A 19 16.57 8.26 -9.50
CA ALA A 19 17.86 8.84 -9.09
C ALA A 19 17.70 9.88 -7.98
N ALA A 20 16.66 10.71 -8.00
CA ALA A 20 16.36 11.69 -6.96
C ALA A 20 15.97 11.01 -5.63
N LEU A 21 15.24 9.89 -5.71
CA LEU A 21 14.93 9.02 -4.57
C LEU A 21 16.20 8.39 -3.98
N GLN A 22 17.10 7.87 -4.83
CA GLN A 22 18.36 7.25 -4.41
C GLN A 22 19.37 8.26 -3.83
N LEU A 23 19.44 9.47 -4.38
CA LEU A 23 20.29 10.55 -3.88
C LEU A 23 19.83 11.03 -2.49
N ARG A 24 18.52 11.01 -2.20
CA ARG A 24 18.00 11.29 -0.85
C ARG A 24 18.34 10.21 0.16
N LEU A 25 18.30 8.95 -0.25
CA LEU A 25 18.66 7.82 0.62
C LEU A 25 20.16 7.81 0.96
N LEU A 26 21.02 8.31 0.06
CA LEU A 26 22.48 8.42 0.30
C LEU A 26 22.87 9.67 1.11
N GLY A 27 22.05 10.72 1.13
CA GLY A 27 22.34 11.98 1.83
C GLY A 27 22.05 11.98 3.33
N ASN A 28 21.52 10.88 3.89
CA ASN A 28 21.19 10.75 5.32
C ASN A 28 22.29 10.03 6.14
N GLY A 29 23.54 10.01 5.66
CA GLY A 29 24.65 9.33 6.32
C GLY A 29 25.98 10.10 6.26
N GLU A 30 26.04 11.27 6.90
CA GLU A 30 27.28 11.95 7.31
C GLU A 30 27.01 12.44 8.75
N ASP A 31 27.83 12.22 9.79
CA ASP A 31 29.28 12.08 9.85
C ASP A 31 29.66 11.46 11.22
N ASP A 32 30.50 10.43 11.23
CA ASP A 32 31.49 10.18 12.29
C ASP A 32 32.51 9.17 11.74
N GLY A 33 33.62 9.71 11.25
CA GLY A 33 34.62 8.97 10.51
C GLY A 33 35.43 7.98 11.35
N VAL A 34 35.61 6.76 10.83
CA VAL A 34 36.83 5.96 11.03
C VAL A 34 37.11 5.14 9.76
N LEU A 35 38.38 5.15 9.35
CA LEU A 35 38.98 4.50 8.19
C LEU A 35 38.92 2.96 8.21
N LEU A 36 39.05 2.38 7.00
CA LEU A 36 39.44 1.01 6.62
C LEU A 36 38.32 -0.05 6.55
N SER A 37 38.00 -0.50 5.33
CA SER A 37 38.48 -1.79 4.79
C SER A 37 37.80 -2.13 3.47
N SER A 38 38.55 -2.79 2.59
CA SER A 38 38.17 -3.27 1.27
C SER A 38 37.18 -4.45 1.33
N ASP A 39 35.95 -4.17 1.72
CA ASP A 39 34.82 -5.09 1.59
C ASP A 39 33.61 -4.29 1.11
N THR A 40 33.57 -4.00 -0.18
CA THR A 40 32.34 -3.55 -0.86
C THR A 40 31.41 -4.75 -0.98
N ALA A 41 30.99 -5.31 0.16
CA ALA A 41 29.85 -6.21 0.24
C ALA A 41 28.71 -5.51 -0.48
N ARG A 42 28.10 -6.18 -1.46
CA ARG A 42 26.91 -5.71 -2.16
C ARG A 42 25.91 -5.26 -1.09
N ARG A 43 25.79 -3.96 -0.85
CA ARG A 43 24.84 -3.42 0.14
C ARG A 43 23.45 -3.82 -0.34
N SER A 44 22.88 -4.85 0.28
CA SER A 44 21.49 -5.22 0.06
C SER A 44 20.64 -4.07 0.58
N VAL A 45 19.79 -3.50 -0.29
CA VAL A 45 18.83 -2.48 0.12
C VAL A 45 17.99 -3.04 1.27
N PRO A 46 17.86 -2.33 2.41
CA PRO A 46 17.01 -2.77 3.51
C PRO A 46 15.58 -3.05 3.02
N PRO A 47 14.87 -4.06 3.55
CA PRO A 47 13.54 -4.42 3.06
C PRO A 47 12.51 -3.28 3.06
N HIS A 48 12.60 -2.39 4.05
CA HIS A 48 11.73 -1.22 4.19
C HIS A 48 12.02 -0.08 3.18
N GLU A 49 13.14 -0.15 2.45
CA GLU A 49 13.50 0.78 1.38
C GLU A 49 13.30 0.15 -0.02
N ALA A 50 12.98 -1.15 -0.07
CA ALA A 50 12.83 -1.90 -1.31
C ALA A 50 11.42 -1.72 -1.89
N ILE A 51 11.20 -0.62 -2.60
CA ILE A 51 9.90 -0.32 -3.26
C ILE A 51 9.69 -1.24 -4.49
N PRO A 52 8.48 -1.80 -4.68
CA PRO A 52 8.11 -2.54 -5.89
C PRO A 52 8.35 -1.76 -7.19
N LEU A 53 8.70 -2.48 -8.26
CA LEU A 53 8.85 -1.92 -9.60
C LEU A 53 7.48 -1.79 -10.28
N ASN A 54 6.65 -0.87 -9.81
CA ASN A 54 5.35 -0.66 -10.42
C ASN A 54 5.47 0.04 -11.79
N THR A 55 4.64 -0.38 -12.75
CA THR A 55 4.45 0.31 -14.03
C THR A 55 3.42 1.43 -13.91
N ALA A 56 3.25 2.20 -14.99
CA ALA A 56 2.18 3.18 -15.12
C ALA A 56 0.80 2.58 -14.74
N PRO A 57 -0.13 3.40 -14.21
CA PRO A 57 -1.44 2.94 -13.77
C PRO A 57 -2.17 2.14 -14.84
N THR A 58 -2.71 0.99 -14.45
CA THR A 58 -3.49 0.12 -15.37
C THR A 58 -4.98 0.08 -15.04
N CYS A 59 -5.37 0.59 -13.87
CA CYS A 59 -6.75 0.73 -13.44
C CYS A 59 -6.94 2.04 -12.64
N MET A 60 -8.19 2.42 -12.38
CA MET A 60 -8.51 3.65 -11.64
C MET A 60 -7.90 3.67 -10.23
N SER A 61 -7.92 2.55 -9.51
CA SER A 61 -7.35 2.50 -8.16
C SER A 61 -5.82 2.56 -8.15
N ASP A 62 -5.15 2.09 -9.22
CA ASP A 62 -3.71 2.34 -9.39
C ASP A 62 -3.43 3.84 -9.56
N GLN A 63 -4.22 4.51 -10.42
CA GLN A 63 -4.05 5.93 -10.69
C GLN A 63 -4.21 6.76 -9.41
N ILE A 64 -5.27 6.52 -8.65
CA ILE A 64 -5.54 7.24 -7.39
C ILE A 64 -4.40 7.03 -6.39
N LEU A 65 -3.97 5.79 -6.17
CA LEU A 65 -2.96 5.47 -5.14
C LEU A 65 -1.55 5.94 -5.53
N GLN A 66 -1.14 5.73 -6.79
CA GLN A 66 0.17 6.17 -7.26
C GLN A 66 0.30 7.69 -7.22
N THR A 67 -0.70 8.41 -7.75
CA THR A 67 -0.71 9.90 -7.70
C THR A 67 -0.73 10.41 -6.25
N PHE A 68 -1.41 9.72 -5.34
CA PHE A 68 -1.38 10.07 -3.91
C PHE A 68 0.04 9.97 -3.32
N VAL A 69 0.76 8.87 -3.59
CA VAL A 69 2.15 8.69 -3.12
C VAL A 69 3.07 9.75 -3.73
N GLU A 70 2.99 9.96 -5.04
CA GLU A 70 3.80 10.94 -5.78
C GLU A 70 3.61 12.36 -5.22
N THR A 71 2.36 12.79 -5.06
CA THR A 71 2.02 14.10 -4.51
C THR A 71 2.62 14.29 -3.11
N ARG A 72 2.60 13.24 -2.27
CA ARG A 72 3.20 13.32 -0.93
C ARG A 72 4.71 13.46 -0.98
N TRP A 73 5.37 12.70 -1.85
CA TRP A 73 6.81 12.83 -2.04
C TRP A 73 7.19 14.21 -2.55
N GLU A 74 6.42 14.81 -3.47
CA GLU A 74 6.62 16.19 -3.92
C GLU A 74 6.46 17.21 -2.77
N CYS A 75 5.43 17.11 -1.94
CA CYS A 75 5.30 17.97 -0.77
C CYS A 75 6.48 17.84 0.21
N HIS A 76 6.97 16.61 0.41
CA HIS A 76 8.18 16.36 1.18
C HIS A 76 9.43 16.91 0.50
N THR A 77 9.49 16.95 -0.84
CA THR A 77 10.67 17.42 -1.55
C THR A 77 10.83 18.92 -1.52
N PHE A 78 9.73 19.63 -1.74
CA PHE A 78 9.72 21.09 -1.88
C PHE A 78 9.54 21.84 -0.56
N GLY A 79 9.52 21.14 0.58
CA GLY A 79 9.43 21.76 1.91
C GLY A 79 8.13 22.52 2.15
N THR A 80 7.12 22.34 1.28
CA THR A 80 5.77 22.87 1.43
C THR A 80 4.94 22.08 2.45
N ALA A 81 5.57 21.09 3.10
CA ALA A 81 5.04 20.41 4.26
C ALA A 81 4.70 21.42 5.37
N ARG A 82 3.46 21.93 5.37
CA ARG A 82 2.68 21.86 6.60
C ARG A 82 2.91 20.46 7.09
N MET A 83 3.60 20.31 8.23
CA MET A 83 3.97 19.04 8.83
C MET A 83 2.92 18.01 8.44
N VAL A 84 3.34 16.94 7.79
CA VAL A 84 2.50 15.76 7.67
C VAL A 84 2.20 15.38 9.11
N GLU A 85 1.07 15.88 9.60
CA GLU A 85 0.56 15.65 10.94
C GLU A 85 0.53 14.14 11.08
N ALA A 86 1.25 13.66 12.10
CA ALA A 86 1.56 12.26 12.34
C ALA A 86 0.51 11.32 11.74
N TYR A 87 0.90 10.54 10.72
CA TYR A 87 0.02 9.48 10.23
C TYR A 87 -0.32 8.59 11.43
N PRO A 88 -1.61 8.32 11.69
CA PRO A 88 -1.99 7.53 12.84
C PRO A 88 -1.42 6.13 12.67
N GLU A 89 -0.93 5.55 13.78
CA GLU A 89 -0.33 4.22 13.78
C GLU A 89 -1.32 3.15 13.26
N LYS A 90 -2.62 3.36 13.50
CA LYS A 90 -3.70 2.52 12.97
C LYS A 90 -4.55 3.27 11.93
N PRO A 91 -5.12 2.57 10.93
CA PRO A 91 -6.08 3.17 10.01
C PRO A 91 -7.30 3.71 10.75
N ASP A 92 -7.77 4.92 10.40
CA ASP A 92 -9.03 5.47 10.91
C ASP A 92 -10.18 4.90 10.08
N LEU A 93 -10.84 3.85 10.61
CA LEU A 93 -11.96 3.16 9.92
C LEU A 93 -13.15 4.04 9.66
N SER A 94 -13.18 5.16 10.32
CA SER A 94 -14.32 6.03 10.37
C SER A 94 -14.45 6.81 9.04
N ALA A 95 -13.38 6.78 8.21
CA ALA A 95 -13.39 7.04 6.76
C ALA A 95 -14.32 6.11 5.93
N LEU A 96 -14.61 4.91 6.42
CA LEU A 96 -15.56 3.97 5.80
C LEU A 96 -17.00 4.31 6.13
N PHE A 97 -17.26 4.80 7.34
CA PHE A 97 -18.61 4.85 7.93
C PHE A 97 -19.21 6.25 8.00
N ASP A 98 -18.38 7.30 8.04
CA ASP A 98 -18.85 8.67 8.24
C ASP A 98 -18.42 9.59 7.09
N GLY A 99 -19.39 9.95 6.24
CA GLY A 99 -19.19 10.83 5.08
C GLY A 99 -19.38 12.32 5.37
N ARG A 100 -19.36 12.74 6.64
CA ARG A 100 -19.62 14.16 6.99
C ARG A 100 -18.46 15.08 6.54
N PRO A 101 -18.75 16.26 5.97
CA PRO A 101 -17.77 17.10 5.29
C PRO A 101 -16.76 17.86 6.17
N ASN A 102 -16.83 17.76 7.51
CA ASN A 102 -15.97 18.51 8.45
C ASN A 102 -15.20 17.60 9.42
N ARG A 103 -14.92 16.37 9.00
CA ARG A 103 -14.26 15.39 9.84
C ARG A 103 -12.73 15.45 9.66
N SER A 104 -12.01 15.41 10.77
CA SER A 104 -10.57 15.11 10.74
C SER A 104 -10.37 13.61 10.58
N VAL A 105 -9.98 13.19 9.37
CA VAL A 105 -9.54 11.83 9.02
C VAL A 105 -8.17 12.00 8.36
N ASP A 106 -7.24 11.07 8.60
CA ASP A 106 -5.97 11.13 7.88
C ASP A 106 -6.18 10.86 6.39
N ASP A 107 -5.41 11.56 5.55
CA ASP A 107 -5.62 11.55 4.10
C ASP A 107 -5.46 10.16 3.48
N THR A 108 -4.65 9.26 4.08
CA THR A 108 -4.51 7.88 3.60
C THR A 108 -5.80 7.10 3.86
N SER A 109 -6.32 7.15 5.09
CA SER A 109 -7.59 6.47 5.42
C SER A 109 -8.76 7.02 4.61
N ALA A 110 -8.79 8.31 4.30
CA ALA A 110 -9.81 8.94 3.46
C ALA A 110 -9.77 8.41 2.02
N VAL A 111 -8.61 8.47 1.35
CA VAL A 111 -8.43 7.97 -0.02
C VAL A 111 -8.76 6.48 -0.13
N VAL A 112 -8.29 5.67 0.82
CA VAL A 112 -8.61 4.24 0.84
C VAL A 112 -10.10 4.01 1.11
N GLY A 113 -10.72 4.82 1.98
CA GLY A 113 -12.15 4.76 2.24
C GLY A 113 -13.00 5.02 1.01
N ASP A 114 -12.65 6.04 0.21
CA ASP A 114 -13.30 6.32 -1.08
C ASP A 114 -13.18 5.16 -2.07
N ILE A 115 -11.99 4.57 -2.17
CA ILE A 115 -11.75 3.40 -3.03
C ILE A 115 -12.61 2.21 -2.59
N VAL A 116 -12.61 1.86 -1.30
CA VAL A 116 -13.40 0.74 -0.77
C VAL A 116 -14.90 0.95 -1.03
N ARG A 117 -15.41 2.17 -0.83
CA ARG A 117 -16.81 2.51 -1.12
C ARG A 117 -17.18 2.44 -2.61
N SER A 118 -16.22 2.49 -3.53
CA SER A 118 -16.46 2.39 -4.97
C SER A 118 -16.64 0.94 -5.48
N TYR A 119 -16.20 -0.06 -4.71
CA TYR A 119 -16.30 -1.48 -5.07
C TYR A 119 -17.54 -2.12 -4.43
N THR A 120 -18.58 -2.32 -5.23
CA THR A 120 -19.87 -2.86 -4.75
C THR A 120 -19.79 -4.30 -4.24
N GLU A 121 -18.77 -5.04 -4.63
CA GLU A 121 -18.53 -6.43 -4.26
C GLU A 121 -17.91 -6.57 -2.85
N ILE A 122 -17.42 -5.46 -2.28
CA ILE A 122 -16.98 -5.37 -0.89
C ILE A 122 -18.23 -5.05 -0.02
N ASP A 123 -19.13 -6.01 0.01
CA ASP A 123 -20.53 -5.86 0.43
C ASP A 123 -20.79 -6.14 1.91
N THR A 124 -19.81 -6.66 2.64
CA THR A 124 -19.94 -6.97 4.08
C THR A 124 -18.98 -6.14 4.92
N LEU A 125 -19.41 -5.83 6.14
CA LEU A 125 -18.62 -5.06 7.10
C LEU A 125 -17.22 -5.68 7.37
N PRO A 126 -17.07 -7.02 7.59
CA PRO A 126 -15.75 -7.64 7.69
C PRO A 126 -14.89 -7.40 6.45
N LYS A 127 -15.43 -7.61 5.23
CA LYS A 127 -14.69 -7.36 3.98
C LYS A 127 -14.22 -5.92 3.89
N GLN A 128 -15.09 -4.95 4.17
CA GLN A 128 -14.78 -3.52 4.09
C GLN A 128 -13.63 -3.14 5.05
N VAL A 129 -13.73 -3.57 6.31
CA VAL A 129 -12.70 -3.29 7.33
C VAL A 129 -11.37 -3.96 6.97
N ALA A 130 -11.39 -5.19 6.47
CA ALA A 130 -10.18 -5.89 6.08
C ALA A 130 -9.50 -5.23 4.88
N VAL A 131 -10.24 -4.93 3.81
CA VAL A 131 -9.67 -4.29 2.62
C VAL A 131 -9.14 -2.90 2.96
N HIS A 132 -9.85 -2.12 3.78
CA HIS A 132 -9.38 -0.82 4.26
C HIS A 132 -8.10 -0.95 5.07
N TYR A 133 -8.02 -1.90 6.00
CA TYR A 133 -6.82 -2.18 6.77
C TYR A 133 -5.63 -2.52 5.87
N VAL A 134 -5.82 -3.44 4.92
CA VAL A 134 -4.78 -3.92 4.01
C VAL A 134 -4.26 -2.79 3.12
N MET A 135 -5.15 -2.08 2.44
CA MET A 135 -4.78 -0.98 1.54
C MET A 135 -4.18 0.19 2.30
N SER A 136 -4.70 0.53 3.49
CA SER A 136 -4.15 1.63 4.30
C SER A 136 -2.74 1.34 4.79
N ASN A 137 -2.46 0.13 5.30
CA ASN A 137 -1.12 -0.22 5.75
C ASN A 137 -0.13 -0.29 4.58
N LEU A 138 -0.53 -0.84 3.44
CA LEU A 138 0.32 -0.89 2.25
C LEU A 138 0.60 0.51 1.68
N LEU A 139 -0.37 1.43 1.69
CA LEU A 139 -0.20 2.80 1.20
C LEU A 139 0.62 3.67 2.16
N LYS A 140 0.44 3.51 3.48
CA LYS A 140 1.17 4.28 4.50
C LYS A 140 2.68 4.06 4.42
N TRP A 141 3.13 2.85 4.11
CA TRP A 141 4.55 2.53 4.06
C TRP A 141 5.35 3.36 3.04
N PRO A 142 5.04 3.36 1.72
CA PRO A 142 5.78 4.16 0.74
C PRO A 142 5.63 5.66 0.98
N VAL A 143 4.51 6.10 1.56
CA VAL A 143 4.30 7.52 1.90
C VAL A 143 5.22 7.98 3.04
N LEU A 144 5.32 7.19 4.11
CA LEU A 144 6.15 7.51 5.28
C LEU A 144 7.62 7.17 5.08
N TRP A 145 7.91 6.12 4.32
CA TRP A 145 9.23 5.56 4.11
C TRP A 145 10.02 5.35 5.42
N THR A 146 9.39 4.75 6.42
CA THR A 146 10.07 4.41 7.69
C THR A 146 10.05 2.90 7.93
N LYS A 147 11.01 2.43 8.70
CA LYS A 147 11.03 1.03 9.16
C LYS A 147 9.77 0.67 9.95
N GLN A 148 9.27 1.59 10.79
CA GLN A 148 8.06 1.38 11.57
C GLN A 148 6.82 1.17 10.68
N SER A 149 6.64 1.99 9.63
CA SER A 149 5.49 1.83 8.72
C SER A 149 5.57 0.52 7.93
N TYR A 150 6.77 0.06 7.59
CA TYR A 150 6.99 -1.25 6.96
C TYR A 150 6.64 -2.42 7.90
N GLU A 151 6.99 -2.33 9.18
CA GLU A 151 6.74 -3.39 10.17
C GLU A 151 5.24 -3.57 10.46
N GLN A 152 4.43 -2.53 10.25
CA GLN A 152 2.96 -2.62 10.35
C GLN A 152 2.33 -3.43 9.21
N ILE A 153 2.98 -3.51 8.05
CA ILE A 153 2.51 -4.33 6.93
C ILE A 153 2.51 -5.81 7.36
N PRO A 154 1.38 -6.53 7.18
CA PRO A 154 1.35 -7.97 7.39
C PRO A 154 2.41 -8.69 6.56
N ASP A 155 3.07 -9.72 7.11
CA ASP A 155 4.19 -10.38 6.44
C ASP A 155 3.86 -10.87 5.02
N TRP A 156 2.64 -11.38 4.82
CA TRP A 156 2.14 -11.86 3.53
C TRP A 156 1.87 -10.76 2.50
N LEU A 157 1.80 -9.49 2.92
CA LEU A 157 1.59 -8.35 2.03
C LEU A 157 2.89 -7.64 1.67
N ARG A 158 3.98 -7.89 2.41
CA ARG A 158 5.29 -7.29 2.11
C ARG A 158 5.77 -7.67 0.71
N PRO A 159 6.59 -6.84 0.03
CA PRO A 159 7.03 -7.12 -1.33
C PRO A 159 7.82 -8.43 -1.44
N GLU A 160 7.45 -9.25 -2.41
CA GLU A 160 8.20 -10.44 -2.83
C GLU A 160 9.40 -10.05 -3.71
N PRO A 161 10.45 -10.89 -3.79
CA PRO A 161 11.59 -10.63 -4.65
C PRO A 161 11.23 -10.35 -6.12
N CYS A 162 10.18 -11.01 -6.64
CA CYS A 162 9.69 -10.78 -8.01
C CYS A 162 9.16 -9.35 -8.22
N GLN A 163 8.47 -8.78 -7.22
CA GLN A 163 7.95 -7.41 -7.27
C GLN A 163 9.09 -6.37 -7.30
N LEU A 164 10.26 -6.72 -6.77
CA LEU A 164 11.45 -5.85 -6.77
C LEU A 164 12.30 -5.96 -8.05
N GLN A 165 12.07 -6.99 -8.87
CA GLN A 165 12.92 -7.33 -10.01
C GLN A 165 12.20 -7.21 -11.36
N LYS A 166 10.88 -7.37 -11.38
CA LYS A 166 10.08 -7.38 -12.61
C LYS A 166 9.08 -6.22 -12.59
N PRO A 167 9.07 -5.35 -13.62
CA PRO A 167 8.03 -4.34 -13.76
C PRO A 167 6.64 -4.97 -13.85
N HIS A 168 5.67 -4.47 -13.09
CA HIS A 168 4.31 -5.00 -13.05
C HIS A 168 3.26 -3.96 -12.59
N PRO A 169 1.97 -4.16 -12.87
CA PRO A 169 0.90 -3.29 -12.39
C PRO A 169 0.76 -3.26 -10.85
N SER A 170 0.56 -2.07 -10.25
CA SER A 170 0.47 -1.93 -8.78
C SER A 170 -0.75 -2.58 -8.13
N TRP A 171 -1.79 -2.92 -8.89
CA TRP A 171 -2.94 -3.65 -8.33
C TRP A 171 -2.56 -5.03 -7.83
N ILE A 172 -1.49 -5.62 -8.38
CA ILE A 172 -0.99 -6.92 -7.95
C ILE A 172 -0.45 -6.85 -6.52
N ASP A 173 0.18 -5.75 -6.12
CA ASP A 173 0.80 -5.61 -4.79
C ASP A 173 -0.21 -5.72 -3.65
N ARG A 174 -1.46 -5.33 -3.92
CA ARG A 174 -2.59 -5.32 -2.98
C ARG A 174 -3.21 -6.69 -2.76
N ILE A 175 -2.78 -7.72 -3.50
CA ILE A 175 -3.31 -9.08 -3.39
C ILE A 175 -2.73 -9.78 -2.16
N PRO A 176 -3.57 -10.32 -1.27
CA PRO A 176 -3.09 -10.90 -0.01
C PRO A 176 -2.19 -12.15 -0.11
N TRP A 177 -2.21 -12.87 -1.23
CA TRP A 177 -1.48 -14.13 -1.38
C TRP A 177 -0.18 -13.95 -2.20
N PRO A 178 1.01 -14.05 -1.59
CA PRO A 178 2.30 -13.92 -2.28
C PRO A 178 2.43 -14.76 -3.54
N LYS A 179 2.00 -16.03 -3.49
CA LYS A 179 2.07 -16.95 -4.63
C LYS A 179 1.22 -16.49 -5.81
N VAL A 180 0.05 -15.93 -5.54
CA VAL A 180 -0.83 -15.36 -6.58
C VAL A 180 -0.18 -14.14 -7.20
N ARG A 181 0.44 -13.26 -6.40
CA ARG A 181 1.21 -12.12 -6.90
C ARG A 181 2.35 -12.55 -7.82
N THR A 182 3.18 -13.50 -7.38
CA THR A 182 4.25 -14.05 -8.22
C THR A 182 3.73 -14.61 -9.53
N TYR A 183 2.63 -15.40 -9.47
CA TYR A 183 2.01 -15.95 -10.67
C TYR A 183 1.54 -14.86 -11.64
N LEU A 184 0.84 -13.82 -11.16
CA LEU A 184 0.35 -12.73 -12.00
C LEU A 184 1.49 -11.92 -12.63
N ILE A 185 2.59 -11.71 -11.89
CA ILE A 185 3.79 -11.03 -12.41
C ILE A 185 4.48 -11.86 -13.51
N GLU A 186 4.37 -13.18 -13.45
CA GLU A 186 4.87 -14.07 -14.51
C GLU A 186 3.93 -14.16 -15.71
N HIS A 187 2.66 -13.78 -15.53
CA HIS A 187 1.59 -13.87 -16.53
C HIS A 187 0.89 -12.53 -16.72
N LEU A 188 1.65 -11.47 -17.06
CA LEU A 188 1.16 -10.08 -17.22
C LEU A 188 0.09 -9.88 -18.31
N GLY A 189 -0.27 -10.94 -19.06
CA GLY A 189 -1.43 -10.92 -19.96
C GLY A 189 -2.78 -10.97 -19.25
N ILE A 190 -2.80 -11.30 -17.96
CA ILE A 190 -4.01 -11.24 -17.11
C ILE A 190 -4.20 -9.80 -16.65
N CYS A 191 -5.27 -9.15 -17.11
CA CYS A 191 -5.57 -7.77 -16.77
C CYS A 191 -6.32 -7.67 -15.43
N PHE A 192 -6.40 -6.45 -14.89
CA PHE A 192 -7.16 -6.19 -13.65
C PHE A 192 -8.60 -6.68 -13.77
N ASP A 193 -9.29 -6.42 -14.88
CA ASP A 193 -10.69 -6.79 -15.06
C ASP A 193 -10.91 -8.32 -15.04
N ASP A 194 -10.00 -9.09 -15.64
CA ASP A 194 -10.03 -10.56 -15.64
C ASP A 194 -9.91 -11.09 -14.20
N TYR A 195 -9.00 -10.51 -13.42
CA TYR A 195 -8.76 -10.89 -12.04
C TYR A 195 -9.86 -10.42 -11.10
N ALA A 196 -10.34 -9.19 -11.26
CA ALA A 196 -11.28 -8.54 -10.34
C ALA A 196 -12.60 -9.32 -10.22
N VAL A 197 -13.11 -9.83 -11.34
CA VAL A 197 -14.34 -10.65 -11.38
C VAL A 197 -14.15 -11.98 -10.63
N ALA A 198 -13.02 -12.66 -10.87
CA ALA A 198 -12.71 -13.93 -10.21
C ALA A 198 -12.45 -13.73 -8.71
N TYR A 199 -11.74 -12.67 -8.35
CA TYR A 199 -11.42 -12.33 -6.97
C TYR A 199 -12.68 -11.93 -6.19
N SER A 200 -13.51 -11.05 -6.73
CA SER A 200 -14.68 -10.52 -6.02
C SER A 200 -15.72 -11.60 -5.68
N SER A 201 -15.89 -12.58 -6.58
CA SER A 201 -16.79 -13.71 -6.37
C SER A 201 -16.25 -14.79 -5.42
N SER A 202 -14.93 -14.81 -5.16
CA SER A 202 -14.29 -15.85 -4.36
C SER A 202 -13.71 -15.39 -3.03
N PHE A 203 -13.54 -14.09 -2.86
CA PHE A 203 -13.02 -13.47 -1.66
C PHE A 203 -14.03 -13.51 -0.51
N HIS A 204 -13.76 -14.37 0.47
CA HIS A 204 -14.56 -14.50 1.69
C HIS A 204 -13.68 -14.39 2.93
N ILE A 205 -14.17 -13.67 3.94
CA ILE A 205 -13.54 -13.59 5.24
C ILE A 205 -14.33 -14.47 6.20
N ARG A 206 -13.68 -15.48 6.78
CA ARG A 206 -14.31 -16.34 7.77
C ARG A 206 -14.28 -15.69 9.15
N TRP A 207 -15.29 -14.91 9.43
CA TRP A 207 -15.51 -14.38 10.77
C TRP A 207 -16.67 -15.13 11.43
N ASP A 208 -16.35 -16.06 12.33
CA ASP A 208 -17.34 -16.94 12.97
C ASP A 208 -18.15 -16.24 14.09
N TYR A 209 -17.91 -14.94 14.31
CA TYR A 209 -18.63 -14.12 15.29
C TYR A 209 -19.55 -13.13 14.58
N ASP A 210 -20.32 -12.36 15.36
CA ASP A 210 -21.14 -11.28 14.82
C ASP A 210 -20.29 -10.33 13.93
N PRO A 211 -20.70 -10.07 12.67
CA PRO A 211 -20.02 -9.12 11.79
C PRO A 211 -19.82 -7.73 12.40
N ALA A 212 -20.68 -7.27 13.31
CA ALA A 212 -20.52 -6.00 14.01
C ALA A 212 -19.32 -6.00 14.98
N HIS A 213 -18.88 -7.18 15.45
CA HIS A 213 -17.73 -7.29 16.36
C HIS A 213 -16.38 -7.09 15.67
N VAL A 214 -16.33 -6.73 14.38
CA VAL A 214 -15.07 -6.36 13.71
C VAL A 214 -14.63 -4.92 14.04
N ILE A 215 -15.53 -4.11 14.61
CA ILE A 215 -15.27 -2.74 15.04
C ILE A 215 -15.58 -2.54 16.52
N ILE A 216 -14.97 -1.53 17.12
CA ILE A 216 -15.24 -1.05 18.49
C ILE A 216 -15.50 0.44 18.40
N THR A 217 -16.64 0.88 18.95
CA THR A 217 -16.94 2.31 19.12
C THR A 217 -16.43 2.80 20.46
N THR A 218 -15.73 3.93 20.46
CA THR A 218 -15.23 4.55 21.69
C THR A 218 -16.20 5.64 22.14
N SER A 219 -16.58 5.63 23.42
CA SER A 219 -17.55 6.57 24.02
C SER A 219 -16.98 7.97 24.30
N ASN A 220 -15.73 8.23 23.92
CA ASN A 220 -15.05 9.49 24.19
C ASN A 220 -15.66 10.60 23.30
N GLU A 221 -15.47 11.88 23.67
CA GLU A 221 -16.09 13.05 23.03
C GLU A 221 -15.87 13.16 21.50
N GLY A 222 -14.97 12.36 20.91
CA GLY A 222 -14.72 12.26 19.46
C GLY A 222 -15.30 11.04 18.74
N GLY A 223 -16.02 10.13 19.41
CA GLY A 223 -16.77 9.03 18.77
C GLY A 223 -15.97 8.16 17.79
N GLY A 224 -14.71 7.84 18.12
CA GLY A 224 -13.81 7.13 17.21
C GLY A 224 -14.23 5.66 16.99
N ILE A 225 -14.10 5.18 15.75
CA ILE A 225 -14.34 3.79 15.36
C ILE A 225 -12.97 3.12 15.16
N LEU A 226 -12.71 2.08 15.95
CA LEU A 226 -11.46 1.32 15.92
C LEU A 226 -11.71 -0.10 15.42
N ILE A 227 -10.67 -0.75 14.88
CA ILE A 227 -10.73 -2.18 14.53
C ILE A 227 -10.70 -2.98 15.83
N ASN A 228 -11.56 -4.00 15.96
CA ASN A 228 -11.45 -4.94 17.07
C ASN A 228 -10.08 -5.65 16.99
N PRO A 229 -9.24 -5.61 18.05
CA PRO A 229 -7.92 -6.25 18.03
C PRO A 229 -7.95 -7.75 17.70
N ILE A 230 -9.02 -8.46 18.07
CA ILE A 230 -9.19 -9.88 17.73
C ILE A 230 -9.39 -10.04 16.22
N TYR A 231 -10.15 -9.13 15.61
CA TYR A 231 -10.37 -9.13 14.17
C TYR A 231 -9.13 -8.67 13.40
N GLU A 232 -8.40 -7.68 13.92
CA GLU A 232 -7.11 -7.24 13.38
C GLU A 232 -6.13 -8.41 13.30
N GLU A 233 -5.96 -9.15 14.40
CA GLU A 233 -5.10 -10.34 14.43
C GLU A 233 -5.60 -11.44 13.48
N HIS A 234 -6.93 -11.63 13.38
CA HIS A 234 -7.53 -12.57 12.44
C HIS A 234 -7.15 -12.24 10.97
N ILE A 235 -7.20 -10.96 10.57
CA ILE A 235 -6.77 -10.51 9.24
C ILE A 235 -5.26 -10.69 9.07
N ARG A 236 -4.45 -10.32 10.08
CA ARG A 236 -2.98 -10.45 10.03
C ARG A 236 -2.53 -11.90 9.85
N GLN A 237 -3.26 -12.86 10.39
CA GLN A 237 -3.00 -14.30 10.20
C GLN A 237 -3.44 -14.85 8.82
N LEU A 238 -4.03 -14.01 7.95
CA LEU A 238 -4.51 -14.40 6.62
C LEU A 238 -5.44 -15.62 6.65
N LYS A 239 -6.39 -15.67 7.59
CA LYS A 239 -7.48 -16.67 7.57
C LYS A 239 -8.56 -16.29 6.56
N LEU A 240 -8.14 -16.05 5.32
CA LEU A 240 -8.98 -15.73 4.18
C LEU A 240 -9.14 -16.99 3.34
N ASP A 241 -10.34 -17.58 3.37
CA ASP A 241 -10.65 -18.74 2.54
C ASP A 241 -10.98 -18.25 1.13
N CYS A 242 -10.01 -18.36 0.22
CA CYS A 242 -10.28 -18.34 -1.21
C CYS A 242 -10.30 -19.78 -1.73
N TYR A 243 -11.49 -20.28 -2.03
CA TYR A 243 -11.76 -21.66 -2.44
C TYR A 243 -11.15 -22.08 -3.79
N TRP A 244 -10.27 -21.29 -4.40
CA TRP A 244 -9.65 -21.59 -5.71
C TRP A 244 -8.20 -22.09 -5.64
N PHE A 245 -7.57 -22.09 -4.46
CA PHE A 245 -6.14 -22.45 -4.32
C PHE A 245 -5.86 -23.64 -3.38
N LEU A 246 -6.87 -24.49 -3.13
CA LEU A 246 -6.71 -25.84 -2.57
C LEU A 246 -7.10 -26.89 -3.61
#